data_AF-A0A3Q9XWG8-F1
#
_entry.id   AF-A0A3Q9XWG8-F1
#
_cell.length_a   1.000
_cell.length_b   1.000
_cell.length_c   1.000
_cell.angle_alpha   90.00
_cell.angle_beta   90.00
_cell.angle_gamma   90.00
#
_symmetry.space_group_name_H-M   'P 1'
#
loop_
_entity.id
_entity.type
_entity.pdbx_description
1 polymer ?
#
loop_
_entity_poly.entity_id
_entity_poly.type
_entity_poly.pdbx_seq_one_letter_code
_entity_poly.pdbx_strand_id
1 'polypeptide(L)'
;MQPSYEQLFKENAELRAETIQLRAESVQLKALVNRLEKIITKLEARIAHLEAQLNQNSKNSSKPPSTDQKANRSITPKAGNRPYHPGASRQLLPASAVTSHDVRSVKVYPHCHSAMRATDKVLSW
;
A
#
# COMPACT_ATOMS: atom_id res chain seq x y z
N MET A 1 -53.89 24.59 55.48
CA MET A 1 -53.13 25.49 56.38
C MET A 1 -51.94 26.02 55.62
N GLN A 2 -51.61 27.31 55.75
CA GLN A 2 -50.40 27.85 55.16
C GLN A 2 -49.17 27.41 55.96
N PRO A 3 -48.02 27.15 55.30
CA PRO A 3 -46.79 26.78 55.98
C PRO A 3 -46.33 27.90 56.92
N SER A 4 -45.74 27.51 58.06
CA SER A 4 -45.08 28.45 58.98
C SER A 4 -43.82 29.04 58.35
N TYR A 5 -43.48 30.27 58.73
CA TYR A 5 -42.25 30.94 58.28
C TYR A 5 -40.98 30.09 58.52
N GLU A 6 -40.90 29.39 59.65
CA GLU A 6 -39.77 28.50 59.96
C GLU A 6 -39.69 27.31 59.01
N GLN A 7 -40.84 26.77 58.58
CA GLN A 7 -40.90 25.66 57.62
C GLN A 7 -40.38 26.12 56.25
N LEU A 8 -40.84 27.28 55.79
CA LEU A 8 -40.36 27.89 54.54
C LEU A 8 -38.86 28.21 54.58
N PHE A 9 -38.34 28.66 55.73
CA PHE A 9 -36.91 28.94 55.87
C PHE A 9 -36.06 27.67 55.76
N LYS A 10 -36.49 26.58 56.42
CA LYS A 10 -35.82 25.27 56.33
C LYS A 10 -35.84 24.73 54.90
N GLU A 11 -37.01 24.73 54.26
CA GLU A 11 -37.17 24.28 52.88
C GLU A 11 -36.30 25.11 51.91
N ASN A 12 -36.24 26.43 52.09
CA ASN A 12 -35.35 27.27 51.29
C ASN A 12 -33.87 26.93 51.50
N ALA A 13 -33.45 26.57 52.71
CA ALA A 13 -32.08 26.17 52.99
C ALA A 13 -31.75 24.83 52.31
N GLU A 14 -32.68 23.87 52.38
CA GLU A 14 -32.55 22.55 51.73
C GLU A 14 -32.48 22.68 50.21
N LEU A 15 -33.40 23.43 49.59
CA LEU A 15 -33.39 23.69 48.14
C LEU A 15 -32.10 24.39 47.69
N ARG A 16 -31.56 25.30 48.50
CA ARG A 16 -30.26 25.93 48.21
C ARG A 16 -29.12 24.93 48.27
N ALA A 17 -29.12 24.01 49.24
CA ALA A 17 -28.11 22.96 49.31
C ALA A 17 -28.20 22.00 48.10
N GLU A 18 -29.41 21.59 47.72
CA GLU A 18 -29.64 20.73 46.56
C GLU A 18 -29.22 21.41 45.26
N THR A 19 -29.59 22.68 45.05
CA THR A 19 -29.18 23.42 43.85
C THR A 19 -27.66 23.60 43.76
N ILE A 20 -26.96 23.74 44.89
CA ILE A 20 -25.49 23.74 44.91
C ILE A 20 -24.93 22.38 44.48
N GLN A 21 -25.49 21.28 45.00
CA GLN A 21 -25.06 19.92 44.63
C GLN A 21 -25.28 19.64 43.15
N LEU A 22 -26.48 19.91 42.63
CA LEU A 22 -26.82 19.70 41.22
C LEU A 22 -25.94 20.55 40.29
N ARG A 23 -25.62 21.79 40.69
CA ARG A 23 -24.69 22.64 39.92
C ARG A 23 -23.28 22.07 39.91
N ALA A 24 -22.80 21.56 41.04
CA ALA A 24 -21.49 20.94 41.13
C ALA A 24 -21.40 19.68 40.24
N GLU A 25 -22.42 18.82 40.29
CA GLU A 25 -22.51 17.63 39.44
C GLU A 25 -22.57 18.00 37.95
N SER A 26 -23.37 19.01 37.59
CA SER A 26 -23.45 19.50 36.21
C SER A 26 -22.08 19.99 35.69
N VAL A 27 -21.31 20.68 36.53
CA VAL A 27 -19.94 21.12 36.18
C VAL A 27 -19.03 19.91 35.96
N GLN A 28 -19.09 18.90 36.84
CA GLN A 28 -18.29 17.68 36.71
C GLN A 28 -18.63 16.90 35.42
N LEU A 29 -19.93 16.73 35.13
CA LEU A 29 -20.38 16.05 33.91
C LEU A 29 -19.93 16.79 32.65
N LYS A 30 -20.06 18.13 32.61
CA LYS A 30 -19.56 18.94 31.49
C LYS A 30 -18.05 18.81 31.30
N ALA A 31 -17.28 18.77 32.39
CA ALA A 31 -15.84 18.55 32.31
C ALA A 31 -15.49 17.17 31.74
N LEU A 32 -16.23 16.13 32.15
CA LEU A 32 -16.07 14.77 31.62
C LEU A 32 -16.41 14.71 30.13
N VAL A 33 -17.54 15.27 29.70
CA VAL A 33 -17.96 15.33 28.29
C VAL A 33 -16.89 16.02 27.45
N ASN A 34 -16.42 17.19 27.85
CA ASN A 34 -15.34 17.91 27.15
C ASN A 34 -14.05 17.08 27.04
N ARG A 35 -13.73 16.27 28.06
CA ARG A 35 -12.56 15.38 28.02
C ARG A 35 -12.78 14.24 27.02
N LEU A 36 -13.96 13.63 27.01
CA LEU A 36 -14.29 12.55 26.09
C LEU A 36 -14.31 13.04 24.64
N GLU A 37 -14.91 14.19 24.36
CA GLU A 37 -14.91 14.80 23.02
C GLU A 37 -13.49 15.04 22.49
N LYS A 38 -12.58 15.52 23.34
CA LYS A 38 -11.16 15.68 22.99
C LYS A 38 -10.46 14.34 22.70
N ILE A 39 -10.88 13.26 23.35
CA ILE A 39 -10.34 11.92 23.08
C ILE A 39 -10.91 11.39 21.77
N ILE A 40 -12.21 11.51 21.56
CA ILE A 40 -12.91 11.08 20.34
C ILE A 40 -12.30 11.76 19.11
N THR A 41 -12.19 13.08 19.11
CA THR A 41 -11.58 13.84 18.00
C THR A 41 -10.15 13.40 17.69
N LYS A 42 -9.32 13.11 18.70
CA LYS A 42 -7.97 12.56 18.51
C LYS A 42 -7.99 11.14 17.92
N LEU A 43 -8.91 10.31 18.36
CA LEU A 43 -9.06 8.94 17.86
C LEU A 43 -9.56 8.95 16.41
N GLU A 44 -10.55 9.76 16.08
CA GLU A 44 -11.07 9.95 14.73
C GLU A 44 -9.96 10.41 13.77
N ALA A 45 -9.15 11.40 14.17
CA ALA A 45 -8.01 11.85 13.37
C ALA A 45 -6.98 10.74 13.14
N ARG A 46 -6.71 9.92 14.17
CA ARG A 46 -5.80 8.77 14.05
C ARG A 46 -6.38 7.68 13.14
N ILE A 47 -7.67 7.38 13.25
CA ILE A 47 -8.36 6.42 12.39
C ILE A 47 -8.29 6.89 10.93
N ALA A 48 -8.65 8.14 10.65
CA ALA A 48 -8.58 8.70 9.30
C ALA A 48 -7.15 8.63 8.72
N HIS A 49 -6.13 8.88 9.54
CA HIS A 49 -4.74 8.74 9.10
C HIS A 49 -4.37 7.29 8.78
N LEU A 50 -4.76 6.33 9.63
CA LEU A 50 -4.49 4.92 9.42
C LEU A 50 -5.25 4.36 8.20
N GLU A 51 -6.50 4.78 8.00
CA GLU A 51 -7.30 4.44 6.82
C GLU A 51 -6.65 5.00 5.55
N ALA A 52 -6.16 6.24 5.58
CA ALA A 52 -5.40 6.80 4.47
C ALA A 52 -4.15 5.97 4.17
N GLN A 53 -3.37 5.58 5.19
CA GLN A 53 -2.19 4.73 5.02
C GLN A 53 -2.55 3.34 4.45
N LEU A 54 -3.62 2.73 4.92
CA LEU A 54 -4.11 1.44 4.41
C LEU A 54 -4.54 1.54 2.95
N ASN A 55 -5.23 2.62 2.56
CA ASN A 55 -5.61 2.87 1.17
C ASN A 55 -4.39 3.13 0.26
N GLN A 56 -3.25 3.55 0.82
CA GLN A 56 -1.99 3.68 0.07
C GLN A 56 -1.21 2.35 -0.04
N ASN A 57 -1.53 1.33 0.77
CA ASN A 57 -0.80 0.07 0.74
C ASN A 57 -1.34 -0.83 -0.39
N SER A 58 -0.45 -1.15 -1.32
CA SER A 58 -0.71 -1.64 -2.68
C SER A 58 -1.39 -3.01 -2.81
N LYS A 59 -1.85 -3.64 -1.72
CA LYS A 59 -2.64 -4.89 -1.77
C LYS A 59 -4.11 -4.69 -2.12
N ASN A 60 -4.61 -3.45 -2.08
CA ASN A 60 -5.93 -3.07 -2.61
C ASN A 60 -5.85 -2.29 -3.94
N SER A 61 -4.63 -2.15 -4.48
CA SER A 61 -4.37 -1.60 -5.80
C SER A 61 -4.05 -2.78 -6.70
N SER A 62 -4.85 -3.04 -7.73
CA SER A 62 -4.61 -4.05 -8.76
C SER A 62 -3.36 -3.77 -9.62
N LYS A 63 -2.31 -3.18 -9.04
CA LYS A 63 -1.03 -2.92 -9.68
C LYS A 63 -0.16 -4.16 -9.49
N PRO A 64 0.36 -4.74 -10.57
CA PRO A 64 1.23 -5.91 -10.48
C PRO A 64 2.51 -5.57 -9.70
N PRO A 65 3.16 -6.55 -9.04
CA PRO A 65 4.43 -6.36 -8.31
C PRO A 65 5.58 -5.84 -9.19
N SER A 66 5.41 -5.87 -10.51
CA SER A 66 6.26 -5.21 -11.51
C SER A 66 6.29 -3.67 -11.41
N THR A 67 5.28 -3.07 -10.76
CA THR A 67 5.09 -1.60 -10.70
C THR A 67 5.86 -0.96 -9.55
N ASP A 68 6.19 -1.73 -8.51
CA ASP A 68 6.93 -1.19 -7.36
C ASP A 68 8.38 -0.91 -7.76
N GLN A 69 8.83 0.35 -7.63
CA GLN A 69 10.22 0.67 -7.89
C GLN A 69 11.08 0.01 -6.82
N LYS A 70 11.89 -0.98 -7.22
CA LYS A 70 12.90 -1.57 -6.33
C LYS A 70 13.72 -0.45 -5.69
N ALA A 71 13.87 -0.48 -4.36
CA ALA A 71 14.55 0.55 -3.56
C ALA A 71 15.97 0.91 -4.05
N ASN A 72 16.57 0.08 -4.90
CA ASN A 72 17.90 0.28 -5.47
C ASN A 72 17.89 0.96 -6.86
N ARG A 73 16.76 1.50 -7.33
CA ARG A 73 16.70 2.17 -8.63
C ARG A 73 17.07 3.64 -8.46
N SER A 74 18.27 4.01 -8.90
CA SER A 74 18.72 5.40 -8.88
C SER A 74 17.80 6.28 -9.76
N ILE A 75 17.43 7.45 -9.23
CA ILE A 75 16.66 8.51 -9.95
C ILE A 75 17.51 9.19 -11.03
N THR A 76 18.82 8.89 -11.07
CA THR A 76 19.70 9.43 -12.09
C THR A 76 19.22 8.99 -13.49
N PRO A 77 19.03 9.94 -14.43
CA PRO A 77 18.76 9.56 -15.80
C PRO A 77 19.87 8.62 -16.25
N LYS A 78 19.50 7.44 -16.74
CA LYS A 78 20.47 6.50 -17.32
C LYS A 78 21.30 7.30 -18.31
N ALA A 79 22.61 7.42 -18.05
CA ALA A 79 23.53 8.07 -18.94
C ALA A 79 23.25 7.58 -20.36
N GLY A 80 22.86 8.51 -21.23
CA GLY A 80 22.54 8.24 -22.62
C GLY A 80 23.74 7.57 -23.30
N ASN A 81 23.43 6.64 -24.19
CA ASN A 81 24.36 5.99 -25.10
C ASN A 81 25.57 5.34 -24.42
N ARG A 82 25.37 4.13 -23.89
CA ARG A 82 26.51 3.20 -23.76
C ARG A 82 27.17 3.09 -25.13
N PRO A 83 28.50 3.29 -25.25
CA PRO A 83 29.19 3.13 -26.51
C PRO A 83 28.87 1.75 -27.09
N TYR A 84 28.59 1.70 -28.39
CA TYR A 84 28.41 0.43 -29.08
C TYR A 84 29.66 -0.42 -28.89
N HIS A 85 29.50 -1.63 -28.37
CA HIS A 85 30.55 -2.64 -28.36
C HIS A 85 30.32 -3.56 -29.55
N PRO A 86 31.23 -3.62 -30.54
CA PRO A 86 31.13 -4.63 -31.58
C PRO A 86 31.18 -6.01 -30.93
N GLY A 87 30.23 -6.87 -31.30
CA GLY A 87 30.21 -8.24 -30.81
C GLY A 87 31.50 -8.95 -31.20
N ALA A 88 32.23 -9.49 -30.23
CA ALA A 88 33.37 -10.35 -30.49
C ALA A 88 32.87 -11.77 -30.80
N SER A 89 32.44 -12.01 -32.04
CA SER A 89 32.17 -13.36 -32.52
C SER A 89 33.45 -14.00 -33.05
N ARG A 90 33.57 -15.32 -32.86
CA ARG A 90 34.60 -16.10 -33.55
C ARG A 90 34.20 -16.22 -35.02
N GLN A 91 35.15 -15.99 -35.93
CA GLN A 91 34.93 -16.31 -37.35
C GLN A 91 34.74 -17.82 -37.51
N LEU A 92 33.81 -18.22 -38.37
CA LEU A 92 33.67 -19.62 -38.75
C LEU A 92 34.96 -20.08 -39.44
N LEU A 93 35.34 -21.31 -39.18
CA LEU A 93 36.46 -21.93 -39.88
C LEU A 93 36.10 -22.11 -41.37
N PRO A 94 37.08 -22.03 -42.29
CA PRO A 94 36.86 -22.35 -43.69
C PRO A 94 36.40 -23.80 -43.83
N ALA A 95 35.59 -24.09 -44.85
CA ALA A 95 35.01 -25.42 -45.08
C ALA A 95 36.06 -26.55 -45.15
N SER A 96 37.27 -26.25 -45.61
CA SER A 96 38.40 -27.18 -45.66
C SER A 96 38.94 -27.59 -44.28
N ALA A 97 38.69 -26.78 -43.26
CA ALA A 97 39.11 -27.04 -41.88
C ALA A 97 37.99 -27.61 -41.00
N VAL A 98 36.81 -27.90 -41.57
CA VAL A 98 35.67 -28.49 -40.86
C VAL A 98 35.62 -30.01 -41.09
N THR A 99 35.79 -30.79 -40.02
CA THR A 99 35.84 -32.27 -40.08
C THR A 99 34.49 -32.90 -40.41
N SER A 100 33.39 -32.37 -39.87
CA SER A 100 32.03 -32.86 -40.13
C SER A 100 30.98 -31.78 -39.86
N HIS A 101 29.82 -31.91 -40.50
CA HIS A 101 28.65 -31.07 -40.26
C HIS A 101 27.49 -31.97 -39.84
N ASP A 102 26.90 -31.71 -38.67
CA ASP A 102 25.73 -32.46 -38.18
C ASP A 102 24.48 -31.58 -38.20
N VAL A 103 23.48 -31.97 -38.99
CA VAL A 103 22.19 -31.29 -39.00
C VAL A 103 21.40 -31.68 -37.76
N ARG A 104 21.26 -30.74 -36.82
CA ARG A 104 20.38 -30.90 -35.65
C ARG A 104 19.01 -30.31 -35.95
N SER A 105 18.09 -31.15 -36.44
CA SER A 105 16.69 -30.77 -36.58
C SER A 105 15.91 -31.13 -35.32
N VAL A 106 15.26 -30.11 -34.74
CA VAL A 106 14.31 -30.32 -33.65
C VAL A 106 12.99 -30.74 -34.27
N LYS A 107 12.61 -32.01 -34.11
CA LYS A 107 11.35 -32.55 -34.68
C LYS A 107 10.11 -32.02 -33.98
N VAL A 108 10.26 -31.57 -32.73
CA VAL A 108 9.15 -31.26 -31.84
C VAL A 108 9.50 -30.08 -30.95
N TYR A 109 8.58 -29.13 -30.77
CA TYR A 109 8.85 -27.95 -29.94
C TYR A 109 9.05 -28.33 -28.46
N PRO A 110 10.16 -27.93 -27.80
CA PRO A 110 10.49 -28.38 -26.45
C PRO A 110 9.45 -28.01 -25.37
N HIS A 111 8.66 -26.96 -25.60
CA HIS A 111 7.74 -26.45 -24.58
C HIS A 111 6.29 -26.92 -24.75
N CYS A 112 5.85 -27.28 -25.95
CA CYS A 112 4.46 -27.69 -26.20
C CYS A 112 4.34 -29.04 -26.93
N HIS A 113 5.47 -29.70 -27.19
CA HIS A 113 5.57 -31.01 -27.86
C HIS A 113 4.80 -31.10 -29.19
N SER A 114 4.51 -29.96 -29.82
CA SER A 114 3.86 -29.91 -31.12
C SER A 114 4.88 -30.20 -32.23
N ALA A 115 4.47 -30.96 -33.24
CA ALA A 115 5.30 -31.30 -34.38
C ALA A 115 5.70 -30.03 -35.13
N MET A 116 7.01 -29.80 -35.27
CA MET A 116 7.51 -28.71 -36.10
C MET A 116 7.54 -29.20 -37.55
N ARG A 117 6.73 -28.57 -38.41
CA ARG A 117 6.79 -28.85 -39.84
C ARG A 117 8.14 -28.34 -40.35
N ALA A 118 9.00 -29.24 -40.79
CA ALA A 118 10.23 -28.88 -41.48
C ALA A 118 9.84 -28.17 -42.78
N THR A 119 9.96 -26.84 -42.82
CA THR A 119 10.08 -26.15 -44.10
C THR A 119 11.55 -26.18 -44.44
N ASP A 120 11.93 -27.06 -45.37
CA ASP A 120 13.25 -27.06 -45.99
C ASP A 120 13.41 -25.78 -46.80
N LYS A 121 13.61 -24.64 -46.12
CA LYS A 121 14.24 -23.49 -46.75
C LYS A 121 15.73 -23.72 -46.65
N VAL A 122 16.26 -24.37 -47.69
CA VAL A 122 17.69 -24.30 -48.00
C VAL A 122 17.97 -22.84 -48.31
N LEU A 123 18.46 -22.09 -47.32
CA LEU A 123 19.07 -20.79 -47.55
C LEU A 123 20.46 -21.05 -48.13
N SER A 124 20.51 -21.13 -49.46
CA SER A 124 21.74 -20.96 -50.23
C SER A 124 22.23 -19.52 -50.02
N TRP A 125 23.46 -19.40 -49.53
CA TRP A 125 24.22 -18.16 -49.48
C TRP A 125 24.96 -17.94 -50.79
#